data_AF-A0A965UYS8-F1
#
_entry.id   AF-A0A965UYS8-F1
#
_cell.length_a   1.000
_cell.length_b   1.000
_cell.length_c   1.000
_cell.angle_alpha   90.00
_cell.angle_beta   90.00
_cell.angle_gamma   90.00
#
_symmetry.space_group_name_H-M   'P 1'
#
loop_
_entity.id
_entity.type
_entity.pdbx_description
1 polymer ?
#
loop_
_entity_poly.entity_id
_entity_poly.type
_entity_poly.pdbx_seq_one_letter_code
_entity_poly.pdbx_strand_id
1 'polypeptide(L)'
;MKRDEKNTAIYVANEEYVPWDPAEPERNLLRAILMSALNDIQKQGTLHDDAKNFFMNDEEDYVFSFRAICDHLEIDPKQILILAGLAESMRDTSLSLDRSFPLKFV
;
A
#
# COMPACT_ATOMS: atom_id res chain seq x y z
N MET A 1 -45.57 -23.03 -49.50
CA MET A 1 -44.15 -22.83 -49.17
C MET A 1 -44.09 -22.47 -47.68
N LYS A 2 -43.66 -23.39 -46.81
CA LYS A 2 -43.60 -23.15 -45.35
C LYS A 2 -42.35 -22.29 -45.08
N ARG A 3 -42.51 -21.19 -44.34
CA ARG A 3 -41.39 -20.32 -43.96
C ARG A 3 -40.79 -20.87 -42.68
N ASP A 4 -39.51 -21.26 -42.73
CA ASP A 4 -38.77 -21.69 -41.55
C ASP A 4 -38.45 -20.47 -40.67
N GLU A 5 -38.96 -20.49 -39.43
CA GLU A 5 -38.72 -19.44 -38.44
C GLU A 5 -37.30 -19.57 -37.89
N LYS A 6 -36.44 -18.58 -38.21
CA LYS A 6 -35.07 -18.52 -37.70
C LYS A 6 -35.09 -18.01 -36.27
N ASN A 7 -34.99 -18.93 -35.31
CA ASN A 7 -34.77 -18.63 -33.89
C ASN A 7 -33.44 -17.89 -33.73
N THR A 8 -33.50 -16.58 -33.58
CA THR A 8 -32.32 -15.74 -33.33
C THR A 8 -32.26 -15.49 -31.83
N ALA A 9 -31.35 -16.17 -31.14
CA ALA A 9 -31.11 -15.93 -29.72
C ALA A 9 -30.41 -14.57 -29.55
N ILE A 10 -31.08 -13.63 -28.88
CA ILE A 10 -30.50 -12.34 -28.51
C ILE A 10 -29.76 -12.56 -27.18
N TYR A 11 -28.43 -12.55 -27.22
CA TYR A 11 -27.61 -12.52 -26.02
C TYR A 11 -27.56 -11.08 -25.51
N VAL A 12 -28.33 -10.78 -24.47
CA VAL A 12 -28.22 -9.51 -23.75
C VAL A 12 -27.02 -9.62 -22.82
N ALA A 13 -25.92 -8.97 -23.18
CA ALA A 13 -24.81 -8.76 -22.26
C ALA A 13 -25.32 -7.80 -21.18
N ASN A 14 -25.47 -8.30 -19.95
CA ASN A 14 -25.71 -7.44 -18.80
C ASN A 14 -24.40 -6.70 -18.53
N GLU A 15 -24.29 -5.45 -19.00
CA GLU A 15 -23.25 -4.55 -18.53
C GLU A 15 -23.57 -4.19 -17.08
N GLU A 16 -22.73 -4.67 -16.15
CA GLU A 16 -22.82 -4.31 -14.75
C GLU A 16 -22.60 -2.80 -14.64
N TYR A 17 -23.68 -2.06 -14.36
CA TYR A 17 -23.60 -0.63 -14.10
C TYR A 17 -22.82 -0.39 -12.81
N VAL A 18 -21.62 0.18 -12.94
CA VAL A 18 -20.83 0.67 -11.81
C VAL A 18 -21.09 2.17 -11.68
N PRO A 19 -21.61 2.66 -10.53
CA PRO A 19 -21.76 4.08 -10.29
C PRO A 19 -20.41 4.80 -10.40
N TRP A 20 -20.38 5.90 -11.15
CA TRP A 20 -19.17 6.72 -11.28
C TRP A 20 -18.81 7.36 -9.94
N ASP A 21 -17.65 7.02 -9.41
CA ASP A 21 -17.08 7.64 -8.22
C ASP A 21 -15.97 8.63 -8.63
N PRO A 22 -16.17 9.95 -8.46
CA PRO A 22 -15.16 10.95 -8.81
C PRO A 22 -13.88 10.85 -7.96
N ALA A 23 -13.91 10.16 -6.80
CA ALA A 23 -12.73 9.93 -5.97
C ALA A 23 -11.89 8.72 -6.42
N GLU A 24 -12.41 7.89 -7.32
CA GLU A 24 -11.72 6.69 -7.80
C GLU A 24 -10.35 6.99 -8.44
N PRO A 25 -10.18 8.02 -9.30
CA PRO A 25 -8.87 8.34 -9.88
C PRO A 25 -7.82 8.72 -8.82
N GLU A 26 -8.23 9.48 -7.80
CA GLU A 26 -7.36 9.89 -6.70
C GLU A 26 -6.92 8.67 -5.89
N ARG A 27 -7.87 7.83 -5.48
CA ARG A 27 -7.56 6.59 -4.73
C ARG A 27 -6.65 5.66 -5.52
N ASN A 28 -6.83 5.57 -6.83
CA ASN A 28 -5.96 4.76 -7.70
C ASN A 28 -4.55 5.34 -7.80
N LEU A 29 -4.41 6.67 -7.84
CA LEU A 29 -3.11 7.33 -7.79
C LEU A 29 -2.38 7.02 -6.47
N LEU A 30 -3.05 7.20 -5.33
CA LEU A 30 -2.44 6.95 -4.01
C LEU A 30 -2.02 5.48 -3.84
N ARG A 31 -2.85 4.54 -4.32
CA ARG A 31 -2.50 3.12 -4.37
C ARG A 31 -1.26 2.86 -5.23
N ALA A 32 -1.17 3.48 -6.40
CA ALA A 32 -0.03 3.33 -7.30
C ALA A 32 1.27 3.81 -6.65
N ILE A 33 1.23 4.95 -5.95
CA ILE A 33 2.38 5.48 -5.19
C ILE A 33 2.82 4.47 -4.12
N LEU A 34 1.88 3.99 -3.30
CA LEU A 34 2.15 3.05 -2.23
C LEU A 34 2.74 1.73 -2.76
N MET A 35 2.17 1.20 -3.85
CA MET A 35 2.66 -0.01 -4.50
C MET A 35 4.06 0.19 -5.10
N SER A 36 4.35 1.37 -5.67
CA SER A 36 5.69 1.67 -6.17
C SER A 36 6.70 1.66 -5.03
N ALA A 37 6.41 2.34 -3.93
CA ALA A 37 7.29 2.37 -2.76
C ALA A 37 7.54 0.97 -2.17
N LEU A 38 6.50 0.13 -2.10
CA LEU A 38 6.62 -1.28 -1.69
C LEU A 38 7.46 -2.13 -2.65
N ASN A 39 7.46 -1.81 -3.95
CA ASN A 39 8.32 -2.49 -4.91
C ASN A 39 9.76 -1.98 -4.80
N ASP A 40 9.93 -0.68 -4.57
CA ASP A 40 11.24 -0.02 -4.46
C ASP A 40 11.99 -0.46 -3.20
N ILE A 41 11.30 -0.79 -2.10
CA ILE A 41 11.95 -1.33 -0.88
C ILE A 41 12.64 -2.68 -1.13
N GLN A 42 12.18 -3.46 -2.12
CA GLN A 42 12.79 -4.75 -2.48
C GLN A 42 14.01 -4.59 -3.41
N LYS A 43 14.23 -3.39 -3.95
CA LYS A 43 15.39 -3.09 -4.79
C LYS A 43 16.61 -2.78 -3.91
N GLN A 44 17.75 -2.52 -4.56
CA GLN A 44 19.00 -2.13 -3.89
C GLN A 44 19.42 -0.73 -4.35
N GLY A 45 20.26 -0.06 -3.55
CA GLY A 45 20.80 1.25 -3.86
C GLY A 45 19.79 2.38 -3.59
N THR A 46 19.87 3.45 -4.37
CA THR A 46 19.14 4.70 -4.09
C THR A 46 17.63 4.51 -4.02
N LEU A 47 17.05 3.63 -4.84
CA LEU A 47 15.61 3.36 -4.81
C LEU A 47 15.14 2.75 -3.48
N HIS A 48 15.98 1.91 -2.87
CA HIS A 48 15.70 1.35 -1.54
C HIS A 48 15.72 2.45 -0.48
N ASP A 49 16.75 3.30 -0.52
CA ASP A 49 16.92 4.39 0.44
C ASP A 49 15.78 5.42 0.34
N ASP A 50 15.38 5.78 -0.88
CA ASP A 50 14.26 6.68 -1.15
C ASP A 50 12.94 6.10 -0.66
N ALA A 51 12.67 4.81 -0.92
CA ALA A 51 11.48 4.13 -0.42
C ALA A 51 11.47 4.05 1.12
N LYS A 52 12.61 3.75 1.73
CA LYS A 52 12.75 3.74 3.19
C LYS A 52 12.48 5.12 3.79
N ASN A 53 13.03 6.17 3.18
CA ASN A 53 12.78 7.54 3.59
C ASN A 53 11.29 7.89 3.48
N PHE A 54 10.62 7.46 2.41
CA PHE A 54 9.17 7.65 2.27
C PHE A 54 8.36 7.00 3.41
N PHE A 55 8.67 5.76 3.78
CA PHE A 55 7.97 5.06 4.87
C PHE A 55 8.29 5.61 6.27
N MET A 56 9.48 6.17 6.45
CA MET A 56 9.96 6.71 7.73
C MET A 56 9.74 8.22 7.87
N ASN A 57 9.22 8.89 6.83
CA ASN A 57 8.94 10.31 6.90
C ASN A 57 7.71 10.55 7.79
N ASP A 58 7.92 11.26 8.89
CA ASP A 58 6.89 11.67 9.85
C ASP A 58 6.25 13.02 9.51
N GLU A 59 6.55 13.62 8.36
CA GLU A 59 5.94 14.86 7.89
C GLU A 59 4.44 14.66 7.58
N GLU A 60 3.60 14.99 8.55
CA GLU A 60 2.13 14.92 8.45
C GLU A 60 1.55 15.98 7.52
N ASP A 61 2.27 17.09 7.28
CA ASP A 61 1.81 18.20 6.45
C ASP A 61 1.89 17.91 4.94
N TYR A 62 2.62 16.86 4.54
CA TYR A 62 2.72 16.48 3.13
C TYR A 62 1.55 15.57 2.72
N VAL A 63 0.74 16.03 1.76
CA VAL A 63 -0.48 15.35 1.29
C VAL A 63 -0.20 13.96 0.70
N PHE A 64 1.00 13.73 0.16
CA PHE A 64 1.42 12.41 -0.32
C PHE A 64 2.41 11.72 0.62
N SER A 65 2.41 12.08 1.90
CA SER A 65 3.14 11.33 2.92
C SER A 65 2.55 9.93 3.07
N PHE A 66 3.36 8.99 3.56
CA PHE A 66 2.90 7.63 3.83
C PHE A 66 1.69 7.61 4.77
N ARG A 67 1.72 8.42 5.84
CA ARG A 67 0.59 8.55 6.79
C ARG A 67 -0.67 9.07 6.12
N ALA A 68 -0.58 10.19 5.38
CA ALA A 68 -1.72 10.77 4.69
C ALA A 68 -2.34 9.81 3.65
N ILE A 69 -1.50 9.06 2.94
CA ILE A 69 -1.96 8.02 2.00
C ILE A 69 -2.69 6.89 2.72
N CYS A 70 -2.14 6.40 3.83
CA CYS A 70 -2.78 5.37 4.65
C CYS A 70 -4.12 5.83 5.20
N ASP A 71 -4.19 7.06 5.71
CA ASP A 71 -5.43 7.64 6.24
C ASP A 71 -6.49 7.79 5.14
N HIS A 72 -6.12 8.30 3.96
CA HIS A 72 -7.04 8.46 2.83
C HIS A 72 -7.54 7.11 2.27
N LEU A 73 -6.71 6.08 2.29
CA LEU A 73 -7.07 4.74 1.83
C LEU A 73 -7.72 3.86 2.90
N GLU A 74 -7.84 4.36 4.14
CA GLU A 74 -8.32 3.63 5.32
C GLU A 74 -7.51 2.34 5.59
N ILE A 75 -6.20 2.41 5.40
CA ILE A 75 -5.26 1.29 5.59
C ILE A 75 -4.45 1.53 6.86
N ASP A 76 -4.32 0.49 7.69
CA ASP A 76 -3.44 0.55 8.87
C ASP A 76 -1.95 0.64 8.43
N PRO A 77 -1.24 1.75 8.73
CA PRO A 77 0.16 1.91 8.33
C PRO A 77 1.06 0.83 8.92
N LYS A 78 0.72 0.26 10.09
CA LYS A 78 1.51 -0.82 10.70
C LYS A 78 1.53 -2.07 9.83
N GLN A 79 0.42 -2.40 9.19
CA GLN A 79 0.36 -3.55 8.29
C GLN A 79 1.29 -3.37 7.09
N ILE A 80 1.32 -2.16 6.53
CA ILE A 80 2.22 -1.84 5.42
C ILE A 80 3.68 -1.89 5.85
N LEU A 81 4.02 -1.35 7.02
CA LEU A 81 5.40 -1.41 7.55
C LEU A 81 5.84 -2.85 7.82
N ILE A 82 4.94 -3.74 8.23
CA ILE A 82 5.24 -5.18 8.38
C ILE A 82 5.51 -5.81 7.01
N LEU A 83 4.66 -5.53 6.01
CA LEU A 83 4.84 -6.04 4.64
C LEU A 83 6.12 -5.51 3.99
N ALA A 84 6.51 -4.27 4.29
CA ALA A 84 7.75 -3.67 3.84
C ALA A 84 8.99 -4.20 4.57
N GLY A 85 8.83 -5.01 5.62
CA GLY A 85 9.93 -5.50 6.46
C GLY A 85 10.56 -4.41 7.35
N LEU A 86 9.85 -3.31 7.57
CA LEU A 86 10.33 -2.13 8.30
C LEU A 86 9.82 -2.08 9.75
N ALA A 87 8.89 -2.95 10.15
CA ALA A 87 8.26 -2.95 11.46
C ALA A 87 9.21 -3.23 12.65
N GLU A 88 10.34 -3.91 12.44
CA GLU A 88 11.32 -4.15 13.51
C GLU A 88 12.18 -2.93 13.81
N SER A 89 12.36 -2.01 12.84
CA SER A 89 13.15 -0.79 13.02
C SER A 89 12.56 0.21 14.02
N MET A 90 11.28 0.07 14.39
CA MET A 90 10.64 0.91 15.41
C MET A 90 10.82 0.41 16.84
N ARG A 91 11.40 -0.79 17.06
CA ARG A 91 11.63 -1.33 18.41
C ARG A 91 12.91 -0.83 19.07
N ASP A 92 13.87 -0.30 18.30
CA ASP A 92 15.21 -0.02 18.81
C ASP A 92 15.42 1.40 19.34
N THR A 93 14.49 2.34 19.13
CA THR A 93 14.68 3.74 19.55
C THR A 93 14.20 4.08 20.97
N SER A 94 13.67 3.10 21.72
CA SER A 94 13.18 3.32 23.09
C SER A 94 13.95 2.58 24.20
N LEU A 95 15.07 1.92 23.90
CA LEU A 95 15.87 1.18 24.88
C LEU A 95 17.37 1.51 24.89
N SER A 96 17.77 2.71 24.46
CA SER A 96 19.11 3.24 24.75
C SER A 96 19.14 4.06 26.05
N LEU A 97 18.58 3.53 27.13
CA LEU A 97 18.99 3.94 28.47
C LEU A 97 19.01 2.74 29.41
N ASP A 98 20.24 2.31 29.70
CA ASP A 98 20.64 1.64 30.92
C ASP A 98 20.22 0.17 31.08
N ARG A 99 21.18 -0.76 30.88
CA ARG A 99 21.82 -1.46 32.01
C ARG A 99 22.86 -2.48 31.54
N SER A 100 24.04 -2.27 32.08
CA SER A 100 25.12 -3.24 32.27
C SER A 100 24.58 -4.63 32.65
N PHE A 101 24.89 -5.65 31.83
CA PHE A 101 24.77 -7.05 32.22
C PHE A 101 26.15 -7.70 32.16
N PRO A 102 26.69 -8.20 33.29
CA PRO A 102 27.97 -8.88 33.29
C PRO A 102 27.79 -10.31 32.77
N LEU A 103 28.64 -10.68 31.81
CA LEU A 103 28.91 -12.06 31.42
C LEU A 103 29.32 -12.88 32.67
N LYS A 104 28.57 -13.95 32.96
CA LYS A 104 29.09 -15.10 33.71
C LYS A 104 28.73 -16.37 32.95
N PHE A 105 29.73 -16.86 32.22
CA PHE A 105 29.84 -18.27 31.84
C PHE A 105 30.17 -19.08 33.10
N VAL A 106 29.36 -20.09 33.40
CA VAL A 106 29.77 -21.35 34.05
C VAL A 106 28.99 -22.47 33.39
#